data_AF-A0A6G4U0C1-F1
#
_entry.id   AF-A0A6G4U0C1-F1
#
_cell.length_a   1.000
_cell.length_b   1.000
_cell.length_c   1.000
_cell.angle_alpha   90.00
_cell.angle_beta   90.00
_cell.angle_gamma   90.00
#
_symmetry.space_group_name_H-M   'P 1'
#
loop_
_entity.id
_entity.type
_entity.pdbx_description
1 polymer ?
#
loop_
_entity_poly.entity_id
_entity_poly.type
_entity_poly.pdbx_seq_one_letter_code
_entity_poly.pdbx_strand_id
1 'polypeptide(L)'
;MESRAPDESGISGAEESPGRLSLPAQIFMALAVAVVLGFTAWHLATVFLYVSPPNTVSKQHKETIDGYVLPEFEQNWKLFAPNPLQQNIDVQARAEVQKKDGSTEQTPWVNLSAQDAEAIKHNPAPSHTEQNELRRAWDYFINSHDEKNRPNGVRGELSEQYLKRIVMLRFGPVLNDGKVQSIQLRAEVTPLAAPDWSADKRSTQSSYRQLGWWQVTTADLQKGDRETWSSWEGSGQ
;
A
#
# COMPACT_ATOMS: atom_id res chain seq x y z
N MET A 1 29.01 29.60 95.64
CA MET A 1 29.71 30.30 94.53
C MET A 1 30.14 29.18 93.60
N GLU A 2 29.55 29.01 92.41
CA GLU A 2 29.85 29.78 91.19
C GLU A 2 28.73 29.41 90.18
N SER A 3 27.94 30.37 89.72
CA SER A 3 28.02 31.02 88.40
C SER A 3 27.53 30.18 87.21
N ARG A 4 26.53 30.73 86.52
CA ARG A 4 26.09 30.36 85.17
C ARG A 4 26.99 31.05 84.14
N ALA A 5 27.36 30.34 83.08
CA ALA A 5 27.49 30.90 81.73
C ALA A 5 27.16 29.82 80.69
N PRO A 6 26.47 30.15 79.59
CA PRO A 6 26.02 29.22 78.57
C PRO A 6 27.09 29.03 77.50
N ASP A 7 27.15 27.85 76.88
CA ASP A 7 27.85 27.69 75.60
C ASP A 7 26.82 27.36 74.52
N GLU A 8 26.66 28.31 73.60
CA GLU A 8 25.97 28.12 72.34
C GLU A 8 26.96 27.53 71.35
N SER A 9 26.74 26.28 70.92
CA SER A 9 27.34 25.84 69.65
C SER A 9 26.52 24.73 69.01
N GLY A 10 25.96 25.05 67.84
CA GLY A 10 25.72 24.06 66.81
C GLY A 10 24.26 23.72 66.54
N ILE A 11 23.57 24.60 65.80
CA ILE A 11 22.59 24.12 64.82
C ILE A 11 23.38 23.31 63.80
N SER A 12 23.51 22.01 64.02
CA SER A 12 23.91 21.08 62.96
C SER A 12 22.63 20.56 62.34
N GLY A 13 22.30 21.12 61.16
CA GLY A 13 21.27 20.57 60.30
C GLY A 13 21.61 19.12 60.04
N ALA A 14 20.76 18.21 60.53
CA ALA A 14 20.79 16.83 60.14
C ALA A 14 20.44 16.79 58.65
N GLU A 15 21.46 16.68 57.79
CA GLU A 15 21.27 16.14 56.46
C GLU A 15 20.67 14.74 56.63
N GLU A 16 19.38 14.60 56.31
CA GLU A 16 18.73 13.30 56.24
C GLU A 16 19.46 12.47 55.20
N SER A 17 20.28 11.54 55.69
CA SER A 17 20.88 10.50 54.86
C SER A 17 19.73 9.68 54.24
N PRO A 18 19.62 9.57 52.90
CA PRO A 18 18.54 8.81 52.29
C PRO A 18 18.59 7.38 52.81
N GLY A 19 17.50 6.96 53.47
CA GLY A 19 17.40 5.68 54.15
C GLY A 19 17.86 4.55 53.22
N ARG A 20 18.88 3.80 53.65
CA ARG A 20 19.41 2.66 52.90
C ARG A 20 18.27 1.66 52.71
N LEU A 21 17.91 1.39 51.45
CA LEU A 21 16.94 0.37 51.09
C LEU A 21 17.30 -0.96 51.77
N SER A 22 16.30 -1.76 52.16
CA SER A 22 16.57 -3.07 52.75
C SER A 22 17.34 -3.97 51.76
N LEU A 23 18.20 -4.86 52.25
CA LEU A 23 18.95 -5.82 51.42
C LEU A 23 18.07 -6.53 50.36
N PRO A 24 16.87 -7.05 50.66
CA PRO A 24 16.02 -7.65 49.63
C PRO A 24 15.53 -6.64 48.59
N ALA A 25 15.24 -5.40 48.99
CA ALA A 25 14.86 -4.34 48.05
C ALA A 25 16.04 -3.93 47.14
N GLN A 26 17.27 -3.88 47.67
CA GLN A 26 18.47 -3.62 46.86
C GLN A 26 18.73 -4.74 45.86
N ILE A 27 18.58 -6.01 46.26
CA ILE A 27 18.74 -7.16 45.36
C ILE A 27 17.68 -7.13 44.25
N PHE A 28 16.42 -6.88 44.61
CA PHE A 28 15.34 -6.77 43.63
C PHE A 28 15.61 -5.63 42.64
N MET A 29 16.01 -4.46 43.14
CA MET A 29 16.33 -3.31 42.31
C MET A 29 17.52 -3.58 41.38
N ALA A 30 18.58 -4.22 41.89
CA ALA A 30 19.73 -4.61 41.09
C ALA A 30 19.34 -5.61 39.98
N LEU A 31 18.48 -6.59 40.29
CA LEU A 31 17.97 -7.54 39.31
C LEU A 31 17.12 -6.84 38.24
N ALA A 32 16.22 -5.95 38.65
CA ALA A 32 15.39 -5.18 37.73
C ALA A 32 16.24 -4.33 36.78
N VAL A 33 17.25 -3.65 37.30
CA VAL A 33 18.21 -2.87 36.49
C VAL A 33 18.97 -3.77 35.53
N ALA A 34 19.45 -4.94 35.97
CA ALA A 34 20.15 -5.88 35.10
C ALA A 34 19.27 -6.37 33.94
N VAL A 35 17.99 -6.68 34.21
CA VAL A 35 17.02 -7.08 33.18
C VAL A 35 16.78 -5.95 32.17
N VAL A 36 16.56 -4.73 32.64
CA VAL A 36 16.32 -3.56 31.77
C VAL A 36 17.53 -3.28 30.88
N LEU A 37 18.74 -3.31 31.45
CA LEU A 37 19.98 -3.10 30.68
C LEU A 37 20.19 -4.22 29.65
N GLY A 38 19.95 -5.48 30.03
CA GLY A 38 20.05 -6.62 29.12
C GLY A 38 19.08 -6.51 27.95
N PHE A 39 17.81 -6.16 28.23
CA PHE A 39 16.81 -5.95 27.20
C PHE A 39 17.17 -4.78 26.28
N THR A 40 17.64 -3.66 26.85
CA THR A 40 18.06 -2.48 26.08
C THR A 40 19.22 -2.82 25.13
N ALA A 41 20.23 -3.52 25.63
CA ALA A 41 21.37 -3.95 24.81
C ALA A 41 20.93 -4.90 23.68
N TRP A 42 20.04 -5.84 23.98
CA TRP A 42 19.47 -6.76 22.98
C TRP A 42 18.64 -6.03 21.92
N HIS A 43 17.78 -5.09 22.33
CA HIS A 43 16.99 -4.26 21.41
C HIS A 43 17.91 -3.48 20.47
N LEU A 44 18.90 -2.75 21.02
CA LEU A 44 19.85 -1.97 20.23
C LEU A 44 20.66 -2.85 19.27
N ALA A 45 21.12 -4.02 19.71
CA ALA A 45 21.82 -4.97 18.85
C ALA A 45 20.93 -5.47 17.69
N THR A 46 19.67 -5.79 17.98
CA THR A 46 18.73 -6.30 16.99
C THR A 46 18.37 -5.23 15.95
N VAL A 47 18.08 -4.00 16.40
CA VAL A 47 17.83 -2.86 15.51
C VAL A 47 19.08 -2.52 14.70
N PHE A 48 20.28 -2.54 15.31
CA PHE A 48 21.55 -2.35 14.61
C PHE A 48 21.74 -3.38 13.50
N LEU A 49 21.56 -4.67 13.79
CA LEU A 49 21.68 -5.73 12.81
C LEU A 49 20.68 -5.58 11.66
N TYR A 50 19.47 -5.10 11.96
CA TYR A 50 18.43 -4.84 10.96
C TYR A 50 18.79 -3.67 10.02
N VAL A 51 19.38 -2.57 10.53
CA VAL A 51 19.75 -1.40 9.71
C VAL A 51 21.16 -1.48 9.10
N SER A 52 22.02 -2.35 9.62
CA SER A 52 23.40 -2.51 9.13
C SER A 52 23.45 -3.13 7.73
N PRO A 53 24.54 -2.90 6.96
CA PRO A 53 24.78 -3.64 5.72
C PRO A 53 24.72 -5.16 5.93
N PRO A 54 24.29 -5.94 4.91
CA PRO A 54 24.14 -7.38 5.04
C PRO A 54 25.41 -8.08 5.52
N ASN A 55 25.31 -8.84 6.61
CA ASN A 55 26.42 -9.59 7.20
C ASN A 55 25.98 -11.02 7.52
N THR A 56 26.92 -11.89 7.88
CA THR A 56 26.63 -13.32 8.10
C THR A 56 25.60 -13.54 9.22
N VAL A 57 25.68 -12.76 10.30
CA VAL A 57 24.78 -12.87 11.45
C VAL A 57 23.36 -12.43 11.08
N SER A 58 23.21 -11.27 10.43
CA SER A 58 21.89 -10.76 10.03
C SER A 58 21.22 -11.64 8.97
N LYS A 59 21.98 -12.29 8.09
CA LYS A 59 21.45 -13.27 7.14
C LYS A 59 20.98 -14.56 7.82
N GLN A 60 21.77 -15.08 8.75
CA GLN A 60 21.45 -16.34 9.44
C GLN A 60 20.23 -16.20 10.37
N HIS A 61 20.07 -15.05 11.02
CA HIS A 61 19.00 -14.81 12.01
C HIS A 61 17.91 -13.87 11.50
N LYS A 62 17.74 -13.77 10.17
CA LYS A 62 16.83 -12.82 9.53
C LYS A 62 15.41 -12.90 10.08
N GLU A 63 14.84 -14.10 10.21
CA GLU A 63 13.47 -14.29 10.67
C GLU A 63 13.24 -13.78 12.11
N THR A 64 14.20 -14.03 13.01
CA THR A 64 14.13 -13.54 14.40
C THR A 64 14.25 -12.02 14.47
N ILE A 65 15.16 -11.45 13.68
CA ILE A 65 15.37 -10.00 13.63
C ILE A 65 14.12 -9.31 13.05
N ASP A 66 13.63 -9.80 11.91
CA ASP A 66 12.44 -9.28 11.24
C ASP A 66 11.19 -9.41 12.12
N GLY A 67 11.00 -10.55 12.78
CA GLY A 67 9.86 -10.80 13.67
C GLY A 67 9.82 -9.90 14.91
N TYR A 68 10.98 -9.40 15.37
CA TYR A 68 11.04 -8.42 16.45
C TYR A 68 10.85 -6.98 15.96
N VAL A 69 11.47 -6.62 14.83
CA VAL A 69 11.56 -5.23 14.37
C VAL A 69 10.32 -4.80 13.58
N LEU A 70 9.86 -5.63 12.63
CA LEU A 70 8.82 -5.24 11.67
C LEU A 70 7.42 -4.96 12.26
N PRO A 71 6.97 -5.56 13.38
CA PRO A 71 5.66 -5.22 13.95
C PRO A 71 5.52 -3.75 14.36
N GLU A 72 6.60 -3.14 14.87
CA GLU A 72 6.60 -1.77 15.40
C GLU A 72 7.33 -0.78 14.48
N PHE A 73 8.34 -1.25 13.73
CA PHE A 73 9.19 -0.45 12.86
C PHE A 73 9.13 -0.94 11.42
N GLU A 74 7.93 -0.93 10.83
CA GLU A 74 7.80 -1.15 9.40
C GLU A 74 8.57 -0.05 8.64
N GLN A 75 9.63 -0.44 7.93
CA GLN A 75 10.42 0.47 7.11
C GLN A 75 9.65 0.90 5.85
N ASN A 76 8.78 1.90 5.98
CA ASN A 76 8.11 2.51 4.85
C ASN A 76 8.92 3.72 4.35
N TRP A 77 9.94 3.45 3.53
CA TRP A 77 10.83 4.46 2.92
C TRP A 77 10.10 5.30 1.86
N LYS A 78 9.15 6.13 2.27
CA LYS A 78 8.49 7.10 1.36
C LYS A 78 9.21 8.45 1.28
N LEU A 79 10.30 8.66 2.03
CA LEU A 79 10.84 10.01 2.26
C LEU A 79 12.09 10.41 1.45
N PHE A 80 12.86 9.49 0.83
CA PHE A 80 14.10 9.89 0.14
C PHE A 80 14.42 9.27 -1.22
N ALA A 81 13.67 8.27 -1.64
CA ALA A 81 13.40 7.91 -3.04
C ALA A 81 12.73 6.55 -2.95
N PRO A 82 11.43 6.39 -3.26
CA PRO A 82 10.93 5.05 -3.52
C PRO A 82 11.85 4.43 -4.57
N ASN A 83 12.16 3.13 -4.46
CA ASN A 83 12.69 2.42 -5.61
C ASN A 83 11.79 2.77 -6.79
N PRO A 84 12.30 3.44 -7.84
CA PRO A 84 11.46 3.85 -8.94
C PRO A 84 10.76 2.61 -9.47
N LEU A 85 9.50 2.73 -9.87
CA LEU A 85 8.76 1.61 -10.44
C LEU A 85 9.60 1.00 -11.57
N GLN A 86 10.16 -0.18 -11.34
CA GLN A 86 11.01 -0.87 -12.31
C GLN A 86 10.17 -1.76 -13.22
N GLN A 87 8.92 -1.36 -13.47
CA GLN A 87 7.92 -2.10 -14.20
C GLN A 87 6.93 -1.14 -14.86
N ASN A 88 6.50 -1.48 -16.06
CA ASN A 88 5.36 -0.88 -16.72
C ASN A 88 4.10 -1.61 -16.26
N ILE A 89 3.04 -0.84 -15.99
CA ILE A 89 1.74 -1.37 -15.60
C ILE A 89 0.71 -0.84 -16.61
N ASP A 90 0.21 -1.73 -17.45
CA ASP A 90 -0.84 -1.45 -18.42
C ASP A 90 -2.18 -1.96 -17.87
N VAL A 91 -3.07 -1.04 -17.51
CA VAL A 91 -4.44 -1.37 -17.10
C VAL A 91 -5.29 -1.55 -18.35
N GLN A 92 -5.85 -2.74 -18.48
CA GLN A 92 -6.63 -3.17 -19.62
C GLN A 92 -8.03 -3.57 -19.15
N ALA A 93 -9.03 -3.34 -19.99
CA ALA A 93 -10.40 -3.72 -19.72
C ALA A 93 -11.03 -4.42 -20.93
N ARG A 94 -12.02 -5.24 -20.69
CA ARG A 94 -12.93 -5.78 -21.70
C ARG A 94 -14.35 -5.85 -21.15
N ALA A 95 -15.31 -6.01 -22.04
CA ALA A 95 -16.72 -6.10 -21.71
C ALA A 95 -17.29 -7.43 -22.18
N GLU A 96 -18.33 -7.89 -21.50
CA GLU A 96 -19.29 -8.82 -22.03
C GLU A 96 -20.52 -8.03 -22.42
N VAL A 97 -20.88 -8.09 -23.71
CA VAL A 97 -22.00 -7.36 -24.27
C VAL A 97 -23.12 -8.32 -24.62
N GLN A 98 -24.35 -7.92 -24.31
CA GLN A 98 -25.54 -8.65 -24.72
C GLN A 98 -26.04 -8.08 -26.04
N LYS A 99 -26.16 -8.95 -27.04
CA LYS A 99 -26.71 -8.66 -28.36
C LYS A 99 -28.23 -8.75 -28.35
N LYS A 100 -28.84 -8.27 -29.43
CA LYS A 100 -30.31 -8.19 -29.58
C LYS A 100 -30.96 -9.56 -29.72
N ASP A 101 -30.23 -10.52 -30.28
CA ASP A 101 -30.64 -11.92 -30.40
C ASP A 101 -30.52 -12.70 -29.07
N GLY A 102 -30.15 -12.03 -27.98
CA GLY A 102 -29.94 -12.62 -26.66
C GLY A 102 -28.57 -13.29 -26.49
N SER A 103 -27.75 -13.36 -27.54
CA SER A 103 -26.38 -13.87 -27.44
C SER A 103 -25.50 -12.90 -26.64
N THR A 104 -24.40 -13.43 -26.13
CA THR A 104 -23.37 -12.66 -25.43
C THR A 104 -22.06 -12.72 -26.21
N GLU A 105 -21.35 -11.61 -26.26
CA GLU A 105 -20.03 -11.51 -26.88
C GLU A 105 -19.06 -10.89 -25.87
N GLN A 106 -17.89 -11.51 -25.71
CA GLN A 106 -16.79 -10.89 -24.99
C GLN A 106 -15.95 -10.07 -25.96
N THR A 107 -15.75 -8.79 -25.64
CA THR A 107 -14.90 -7.92 -26.43
C THR A 107 -13.41 -8.26 -26.22
N PRO A 108 -12.54 -7.89 -27.17
CA PRO A 108 -11.10 -7.94 -26.97
C PRO A 108 -10.67 -7.07 -25.78
N TRP A 109 -9.48 -7.35 -25.24
CA TRP A 109 -8.84 -6.48 -24.26
C TRP A 109 -8.47 -5.15 -24.90
N VAL A 110 -8.91 -4.06 -24.28
CA VAL A 110 -8.57 -2.69 -24.64
C VAL A 110 -7.58 -2.16 -23.62
N ASN A 111 -6.42 -1.66 -24.07
CA ASN A 111 -5.43 -1.03 -23.19
C ASN A 111 -5.85 0.41 -22.89
N LEU A 112 -6.40 0.62 -21.70
CA LEU A 112 -6.84 1.95 -21.25
C LEU A 112 -5.65 2.86 -20.92
N SER A 113 -4.54 2.28 -20.44
CA SER A 113 -3.30 3.03 -20.19
C SER A 113 -2.67 3.55 -21.48
N ALA A 114 -2.75 2.78 -22.58
CA ALA A 114 -2.29 3.24 -23.89
C ALA A 114 -3.13 4.42 -24.41
N GLN A 115 -4.45 4.43 -24.20
CA GLN A 115 -5.31 5.57 -24.56
C GLN A 115 -4.89 6.84 -23.80
N ASP A 116 -4.61 6.74 -22.50
CA ASP A 116 -4.11 7.87 -21.71
C ASP A 116 -2.74 8.33 -22.21
N ALA A 117 -1.84 7.38 -22.50
CA ALA A 117 -0.52 7.69 -23.03
C ALA A 117 -0.60 8.42 -24.39
N GLU A 118 -1.52 8.02 -25.27
CA GLU A 118 -1.75 8.69 -26.56
C GLU A 118 -2.28 10.12 -26.39
N ALA A 119 -3.20 10.36 -25.45
CA ALA A 119 -3.71 11.69 -25.15
C ALA A 119 -2.64 12.63 -24.55
N ILE A 120 -1.68 12.07 -23.82
CA ILE A 120 -0.54 12.80 -23.24
C ILE A 120 0.54 13.05 -24.30
N LYS A 121 0.77 12.09 -25.20
CA LYS A 121 1.85 12.14 -26.17
C LYS A 121 1.69 13.37 -27.08
N HIS A 122 2.74 14.18 -27.18
CA HIS A 122 2.78 15.44 -27.94
C HIS A 122 1.83 16.54 -27.43
N ASN A 123 1.19 16.37 -26.27
CA ASN A 123 0.45 17.44 -25.61
C ASN A 123 1.38 18.22 -24.67
N PRO A 124 1.67 19.52 -24.92
CA PRO A 124 2.57 20.30 -24.08
C PRO A 124 1.99 20.64 -22.69
N ALA A 125 0.67 20.49 -22.50
CA ALA A 125 -0.02 20.75 -21.24
C ALA A 125 -1.16 19.74 -21.02
N PRO A 126 -0.85 18.43 -20.86
CA PRO A 126 -1.87 17.42 -20.67
C PRO A 126 -2.57 17.61 -19.32
N SER A 127 -3.84 17.28 -19.24
CA SER A 127 -4.59 17.42 -17.99
C SER A 127 -4.07 16.46 -16.92
N HIS A 128 -4.19 16.82 -15.64
CA HIS A 128 -3.83 15.90 -14.56
C HIS A 128 -4.73 14.66 -14.52
N THR A 129 -5.95 14.76 -15.02
CA THR A 129 -6.89 13.64 -15.15
C THR A 129 -6.34 12.60 -16.12
N GLU A 130 -6.00 12.99 -17.35
CA GLU A 130 -5.39 12.09 -18.36
C GLU A 130 -4.10 11.45 -17.83
N GLN A 131 -3.29 12.20 -17.09
CA GLN A 131 -2.02 11.71 -16.56
C GLN A 131 -2.15 10.74 -15.37
N ASN A 132 -3.20 10.86 -14.55
CA ASN A 132 -3.19 10.24 -13.22
C ASN A 132 -4.47 9.50 -12.83
N GLU A 133 -5.61 9.71 -13.50
CA GLU A 133 -6.88 9.13 -13.06
C GLU A 133 -6.80 7.61 -12.98
N LEU A 134 -6.52 6.95 -14.10
CA LEU A 134 -6.48 5.49 -14.18
C LEU A 134 -5.39 4.90 -13.29
N ARG A 135 -4.21 5.52 -13.28
CA ARG A 135 -3.09 5.09 -12.43
C ARG A 135 -3.46 5.16 -10.94
N ARG A 136 -4.02 6.28 -10.48
CA ARG A 136 -4.42 6.46 -9.08
C ARG A 136 -5.58 5.55 -8.70
N ALA A 137 -6.51 5.30 -9.62
CA ALA A 137 -7.61 4.36 -9.40
C ALA A 137 -7.10 2.92 -9.23
N TRP A 138 -6.15 2.50 -10.07
CA TRP A 138 -5.50 1.20 -9.96
C TRP A 138 -4.68 1.09 -8.67
N ASP A 139 -3.87 2.09 -8.34
CA ASP A 139 -3.13 2.14 -7.09
C ASP A 139 -4.07 2.06 -5.88
N TYR A 140 -5.21 2.76 -5.93
CA TYR A 140 -6.21 2.69 -4.87
C TYR A 140 -6.77 1.27 -4.71
N PHE A 141 -7.14 0.62 -5.82
CA PHE A 141 -7.61 -0.77 -5.81
C PHE A 141 -6.57 -1.74 -5.22
N ILE A 142 -5.31 -1.64 -5.65
CA ILE A 142 -4.25 -2.53 -5.17
C ILE A 142 -3.99 -2.35 -3.68
N ASN A 143 -4.07 -1.13 -3.16
CA ASN A 143 -3.89 -0.83 -1.74
C ASN A 143 -5.13 -1.12 -0.87
N SER A 144 -6.25 -1.53 -1.48
CA SER A 144 -7.51 -1.80 -0.79
C SER A 144 -8.00 -3.24 -0.97
N HIS A 145 -7.21 -4.12 -1.57
CA HIS A 145 -7.54 -5.52 -1.82
C HIS A 145 -6.41 -6.45 -1.40
N ASP A 146 -6.76 -7.69 -1.06
CA ASP A 146 -5.77 -8.75 -0.83
C ASP A 146 -5.21 -9.34 -2.14
N GLU A 147 -4.29 -10.31 -2.03
CA GLU A 147 -3.67 -11.00 -3.17
C GLU A 147 -4.69 -11.76 -4.05
N LYS A 148 -5.85 -12.13 -3.49
CA LYS A 148 -6.94 -12.81 -4.19
C LYS A 148 -7.96 -11.83 -4.76
N ASN A 149 -7.66 -10.52 -4.74
CA ASN A 149 -8.55 -9.44 -5.16
C ASN A 149 -9.85 -9.36 -4.34
N ARG A 150 -9.81 -9.68 -3.04
CA ARG A 150 -10.94 -9.49 -2.14
C ARG A 150 -10.86 -8.11 -1.47
N PRO A 151 -11.97 -7.36 -1.37
CA PRO A 151 -11.95 -6.00 -0.85
C PRO A 151 -11.70 -5.95 0.66
N ASN A 152 -10.86 -5.00 1.09
CA ASN A 152 -10.60 -4.69 2.49
C ASN A 152 -11.66 -3.69 3.00
N GLY A 153 -12.86 -4.20 3.28
CA GLY A 153 -14.01 -3.41 3.75
C GLY A 153 -14.44 -2.32 2.77
N VAL A 154 -15.00 -1.23 3.31
CA VAL A 154 -15.60 -0.14 2.51
C VAL A 154 -14.61 0.51 1.54
N ARG A 155 -13.32 0.59 1.89
CA ARG A 155 -12.30 1.16 0.99
C ARG A 155 -12.12 0.32 -0.27
N GLY A 156 -12.21 -1.00 -0.16
CA GLY A 156 -12.16 -1.91 -1.31
C GLY A 156 -13.36 -1.70 -2.23
N GLU A 157 -14.57 -1.74 -1.67
CA GLU A 157 -15.81 -1.53 -2.42
C GLU A 157 -15.85 -0.19 -3.18
N LEU A 158 -15.40 0.89 -2.55
CA LEU A 158 -15.34 2.21 -3.19
C LEU A 158 -14.31 2.25 -4.34
N SER A 159 -13.18 1.55 -4.20
CA SER A 159 -12.19 1.48 -5.28
C SER A 159 -12.68 0.65 -6.48
N GLU A 160 -13.45 -0.42 -6.24
CA GLU A 160 -14.12 -1.16 -7.32
C GLU A 160 -15.11 -0.28 -8.06
N GLN A 161 -16.00 0.42 -7.35
CA GLN A 161 -16.96 1.34 -7.95
C GLN A 161 -16.27 2.44 -8.77
N TYR A 162 -15.16 2.96 -8.26
CA TYR A 162 -14.39 4.00 -8.97
C TYR A 162 -13.79 3.47 -10.28
N LEU A 163 -13.14 2.30 -10.25
CA LEU A 163 -12.62 1.66 -11.47
C LEU A 163 -13.74 1.30 -12.45
N LYS A 164 -14.85 0.73 -11.98
CA LYS A 164 -16.00 0.42 -12.82
C LYS A 164 -16.51 1.66 -13.56
N ARG A 165 -16.64 2.79 -12.85
CA ARG A 165 -17.05 4.06 -13.47
C ARG A 165 -16.03 4.54 -14.50
N ILE A 166 -14.73 4.50 -14.23
CA ILE A 166 -13.70 4.89 -15.22
C ILE A 166 -13.81 4.02 -16.49
N VAL A 167 -13.99 2.70 -16.35
CA VAL A 167 -14.17 1.82 -17.51
C VAL A 167 -15.46 2.16 -18.25
N MET A 168 -16.58 2.35 -17.55
CA MET A 168 -17.85 2.70 -18.17
C MET A 168 -17.85 4.09 -18.81
N LEU A 169 -17.07 5.05 -18.29
CA LEU A 169 -16.82 6.33 -18.94
C LEU A 169 -16.16 6.16 -20.31
N ARG A 170 -15.30 5.14 -20.47
CA ARG A 170 -14.56 4.87 -21.71
C ARG A 170 -15.29 3.95 -22.68
N PHE A 171 -16.00 2.95 -22.17
CA PHE A 171 -16.75 1.99 -22.99
C PHE A 171 -18.13 2.52 -23.40
N GLY A 172 -18.74 3.35 -22.55
CA GLY A 172 -20.12 3.78 -22.72
C GLY A 172 -21.14 2.66 -22.47
N PRO A 173 -22.44 2.94 -22.68
CA PRO A 173 -23.52 2.00 -22.39
C PRO A 173 -23.63 0.84 -23.41
N VAL A 174 -23.10 1.04 -24.62
CA VAL A 174 -23.22 0.12 -25.75
C VAL A 174 -21.85 -0.02 -26.42
N LEU A 175 -21.42 -1.24 -26.67
CA LEU A 175 -20.17 -1.56 -27.34
C LEU A 175 -20.39 -2.71 -28.33
N ASN A 176 -19.79 -2.62 -29.52
CA ASN A 176 -19.99 -3.59 -30.61
C ASN A 176 -21.49 -3.89 -30.89
N ASP A 177 -22.35 -2.87 -30.94
CA ASP A 177 -23.80 -3.05 -31.12
C ASP A 177 -24.47 -3.96 -30.06
N GLY A 178 -23.94 -3.99 -28.84
CA GLY A 178 -24.48 -4.74 -27.70
C GLY A 178 -24.46 -3.92 -26.41
N LYS A 179 -25.44 -4.13 -25.54
CA LYS A 179 -25.46 -3.51 -24.21
C LYS A 179 -24.34 -4.08 -23.35
N VAL A 180 -23.52 -3.22 -22.73
CA VAL A 180 -22.46 -3.65 -21.81
C VAL A 180 -23.11 -4.21 -20.52
N GLN A 181 -22.98 -5.51 -20.29
CA GLN A 181 -23.58 -6.20 -19.13
C GLN A 181 -22.59 -6.35 -17.98
N SER A 182 -21.38 -6.76 -18.31
CA SER A 182 -20.32 -6.91 -17.32
C SER A 182 -18.99 -6.47 -17.91
N ILE A 183 -18.07 -6.11 -17.03
CA ILE A 183 -16.71 -5.73 -17.41
C ILE A 183 -15.70 -6.57 -16.66
N GLN A 184 -14.53 -6.75 -17.25
CA GLN A 184 -13.40 -7.37 -16.61
C GLN A 184 -12.18 -6.49 -16.81
N LEU A 185 -11.39 -6.33 -15.76
CA LEU A 185 -10.13 -5.59 -15.81
C LEU A 185 -8.96 -6.54 -15.56
N ARG A 186 -7.80 -6.17 -16.09
CA ARG A 186 -6.52 -6.75 -15.72
C ARG A 186 -5.43 -5.68 -15.73
N ALA A 187 -4.40 -5.87 -14.94
CA ALA A 187 -3.12 -5.22 -15.19
C ALA A 187 -2.16 -6.20 -15.84
N GLU A 188 -1.56 -5.77 -16.94
CA GLU A 188 -0.34 -6.37 -17.46
C GLU A 188 0.85 -5.65 -16.82
N VAL A 189 1.72 -6.42 -16.17
CA VAL A 189 2.89 -5.91 -15.47
C VAL A 189 4.13 -6.45 -16.16
N THR A 190 4.89 -5.54 -16.77
CA THR A 190 6.10 -5.87 -17.53
C THR A 190 7.31 -5.27 -16.83
N PRO A 191 8.23 -6.09 -16.27
CA PRO A 191 9.46 -5.57 -15.70
C PRO A 191 10.28 -4.81 -16.74
N LEU A 192 10.87 -3.68 -16.34
CA LEU A 192 11.78 -2.91 -17.18
C LEU A 192 13.08 -3.69 -17.35
N ALA A 193 13.56 -3.74 -18.60
CA ALA A 193 14.86 -4.31 -18.92
C ALA A 193 15.96 -3.59 -18.13
N ALA A 194 16.95 -4.36 -17.67
CA ALA A 194 18.15 -3.75 -17.09
C ALA A 194 18.89 -2.96 -18.19
N PRO A 195 19.46 -1.79 -17.86
CA PRO A 195 20.31 -1.06 -18.81
C PRO A 195 21.51 -1.88 -19.27
N ASP A 196 22.03 -1.61 -20.47
CA ASP A 196 23.15 -2.37 -21.07
C ASP A 196 24.43 -2.39 -20.22
N TRP A 197 24.63 -1.38 -19.37
CA TRP A 197 25.77 -1.28 -18.45
C TRP A 197 25.61 -2.10 -17.17
N SER A 198 24.45 -2.71 -16.94
CA SER A 198 24.16 -3.53 -15.76
C SER A 198 24.42 -5.01 -16.04
N ALA A 199 25.01 -5.71 -15.07
CA ALA A 199 25.17 -7.17 -15.12
C ALA A 199 23.89 -7.93 -14.73
N ASP A 200 22.83 -7.21 -14.33
CA ASP A 200 21.58 -7.77 -13.86
C ASP A 200 20.74 -8.37 -15.02
N LYS A 201 20.38 -9.65 -14.89
CA LYS A 201 19.60 -10.39 -15.90
C LYS A 201 18.18 -10.62 -15.40
N ARG A 202 17.43 -9.55 -15.21
CA ARG A 202 16.00 -9.62 -14.87
C ARG A 202 15.17 -10.07 -16.08
N SER A 203 14.19 -10.93 -15.82
CA SER A 203 13.20 -11.32 -16.83
C SER A 203 12.32 -10.12 -17.18
N THR A 204 12.06 -9.92 -18.47
CA THR A 204 11.14 -8.91 -19.01
C THR A 204 9.79 -9.50 -19.41
N GLN A 205 9.50 -10.73 -18.96
CA GLN A 205 8.23 -11.39 -19.28
C GLN A 205 7.08 -10.70 -18.55
N SER A 206 6.03 -10.35 -19.29
CA SER A 206 4.79 -9.83 -18.71
C SER A 206 4.11 -10.85 -17.79
N SER A 207 3.61 -10.36 -16.67
CA SER A 207 2.69 -11.08 -15.77
C SER A 207 1.34 -10.36 -15.74
N TYR A 208 0.28 -11.08 -15.38
CA TYR A 208 -1.08 -10.53 -15.40
C TYR A 208 -1.74 -10.66 -14.03
N ARG A 209 -2.27 -9.54 -13.52
CA ARG A 209 -3.22 -9.52 -12.40
C ARG A 209 -4.63 -9.30 -12.96
N GLN A 210 -5.34 -10.39 -13.20
CA GLN A 210 -6.69 -10.36 -13.75
C GLN A 210 -7.74 -10.36 -12.64
N LEU A 211 -8.76 -9.50 -12.77
CA LEU A 211 -9.88 -9.41 -11.84
C LEU A 211 -11.04 -10.31 -12.26
N GLY A 212 -11.98 -10.51 -11.34
CA GLY A 212 -13.25 -11.15 -11.66
C GLY A 212 -14.11 -10.31 -12.59
N TRP A 213 -15.15 -10.92 -13.16
CA TRP A 213 -16.18 -10.18 -13.89
C TRP A 213 -17.04 -9.37 -12.92
N TRP A 214 -17.24 -8.09 -13.24
CA TRP A 214 -18.08 -7.19 -12.48
C TRP A 214 -19.33 -6.81 -13.27
N GLN A 215 -20.50 -7.07 -12.70
CA GLN A 215 -21.78 -6.69 -13.30
C GLN A 215 -21.93 -5.17 -13.34
N VAL A 216 -22.36 -4.63 -14.47
CA VAL A 216 -22.61 -3.20 -14.65
C VAL A 216 -24.04 -2.89 -14.22
N THR A 217 -24.18 -1.81 -13.48
CA THR A 217 -25.46 -1.29 -13.00
C THR A 217 -25.63 0.15 -13.44
N THR A 218 -26.84 0.69 -13.32
CA THR A 218 -27.13 2.09 -13.63
C THR A 218 -26.30 3.09 -12.78
N ALA A 219 -25.80 2.66 -11.61
CA ALA A 219 -24.94 3.47 -10.74
C ALA A 219 -23.49 3.60 -11.26
N ASP A 220 -23.10 2.76 -12.20
CA ASP A 220 -21.77 2.77 -12.83
C ASP A 220 -21.73 3.68 -14.09
N LEU A 221 -22.90 4.10 -14.59
CA LEU A 221 -23.06 4.88 -15.81
C LEU A 221 -23.14 6.40 -15.56
N GLN A 222 -22.69 7.19 -16.53
CA GLN A 222 -22.96 8.62 -16.58
C GLN A 222 -24.47 8.88 -16.65
N LYS A 223 -24.90 10.04 -16.15
CA LYS A 223 -26.32 10.41 -16.16
C LYS A 223 -26.92 10.35 -17.58
N GLY A 224 -26.18 10.78 -18.60
CA GLY A 224 -26.63 10.76 -20.00
C GLY A 224 -26.75 9.36 -20.60
N ASP A 225 -25.99 8.39 -20.08
CA ASP A 225 -25.92 7.03 -20.63
C ASP A 225 -26.95 6.08 -20.03
N ARG A 226 -27.57 6.46 -18.90
CA ARG A 226 -28.50 5.59 -18.17
C ARG A 226 -29.75 5.28 -18.98
N GLU A 227 -30.31 6.27 -19.65
CA GLU A 227 -31.50 6.08 -20.48
C GLU A 227 -31.16 5.14 -21.64
N THR A 228 -30.08 5.39 -22.38
CA THR A 228 -29.62 4.53 -23.48
C THR A 228 -29.35 3.10 -23.03
N TRP A 229 -28.76 2.90 -21.85
CA TRP A 229 -28.49 1.55 -21.33
C TRP A 229 -29.76 0.83 -20.89
N SER A 230 -30.68 1.53 -20.21
CA SER A 230 -31.95 0.97 -19.75
C SER A 230 -32.93 0.72 -20.88
N SER A 231 -32.99 1.62 -21.87
CA SER A 231 -33.87 1.54 -23.04
C SER A 231 -33.22 0.82 -24.22
N TRP A 232 -32.10 0.13 -24.00
CA TRP A 232 -31.41 -0.56 -25.08
C TRP A 232 -32.30 -1.69 -25.61
N GLU A 233 -33.04 -1.35 -26.64
CA GLU A 233 -33.84 -2.21 -27.51
C GLU A 233 -33.27 -1.93 -28.89
N GLY A 234 -32.36 -2.78 -29.35
CA GLY A 234 -31.50 -2.38 -30.43
C GLY A 234 -32.21 -2.12 -31.76
N SER A 235 -31.67 -1.20 -32.56
CA SER A 235 -32.11 -0.88 -33.93
C SER A 235 -32.12 -2.08 -34.90
N GLY A 236 -33.22 -2.82 -34.97
CA GLY A 236 -33.44 -3.86 -35.98
C GLY A 236 -34.26 -3.30 -37.14
N GLN A 237 -33.61 -3.04 -38.28
CA GLN A 237 -34.20 -3.16 -39.61
C GLN A 237 -33.26 -4.01 -40.46
#